data_AF-X1TYY2-F1
#
_entry.id   AF-X1TYY2-F1
#
_cell.length_a   1.000
_cell.length_b   1.000
_cell.length_c   1.000
_cell.angle_alpha   90.00
_cell.angle_beta   90.00
_cell.angle_gamma   90.00
#
_symmetry.space_group_name_H-M   'P 1'
#
loop_
_entity.id
_entity.type
_entity.pdbx_description
1 polymer ?
#
loop_
_entity_poly.entity_id
_entity_poly.type
_entity_poly.pdbx_seq_one_letter_code
_entity_poly.pdbx_strand_id
1 'polypeptide(L)'
;FYSPAEIARKMVRIGEAKANLSISRMLLLGILAGVFIGFGSELATITTYDMPKYLGVGFTKFMFGSVFSVGLMLVIIAGAELFTGNNLILVGILSREGDLGKMFKSWFWVYVANFLGSLLLVWIMFETGLWKTGNFAVGAEALATANGKVNLGWWEAFARGVVSFKFFKFTIILNHSL
;
A
#
# COMPACT_ATOMS: atom_id res chain seq x y z
N PHE A 1 -25.11 9.36 7.46
CA PHE A 1 -23.98 9.21 8.39
C PHE A 1 -24.17 7.98 9.24
N TYR A 2 -23.21 7.06 9.25
CA TYR A 2 -23.26 5.88 10.11
C TYR A 2 -22.76 6.21 11.52
N SER A 3 -23.37 5.61 12.53
CA SER A 3 -22.85 5.63 13.91
C SER A 3 -21.53 4.85 14.01
N PRO A 4 -20.67 5.15 14.99
CA PRO A 4 -19.44 4.39 15.22
C PRO A 4 -19.68 2.88 15.36
N ALA A 5 -20.81 2.47 15.94
CA ALA A 5 -21.19 1.07 16.08
C ALA A 5 -21.56 0.41 14.74
N GLU A 6 -22.23 1.14 13.83
CA GLU A 6 -22.55 0.63 12.49
C GLU A 6 -21.30 0.49 11.62
N ILE A 7 -20.38 1.46 11.72
CA ILE A 7 -19.07 1.38 11.05
C ILE A 7 -18.33 0.14 11.53
N ALA A 8 -18.21 -0.07 12.84
CA ALA A 8 -17.54 -1.23 13.41
C ALA A 8 -18.10 -2.56 12.88
N ARG A 9 -19.43 -2.72 12.87
CA ARG A 9 -20.08 -3.92 12.31
C ARG A 9 -19.79 -4.11 10.82
N LYS A 10 -19.77 -3.03 10.04
CA LYS A 10 -19.42 -3.10 8.60
C LYS A 10 -17.97 -3.54 8.42
N MET A 11 -17.05 -3.03 9.25
CA MET A 11 -15.64 -3.44 9.22
C MET A 11 -15.44 -4.92 9.57
N VAL A 12 -16.18 -5.44 10.55
CA VAL A 12 -16.17 -6.87 10.90
C VAL A 12 -16.57 -7.72 9.70
N ARG A 13 -17.71 -7.41 9.06
CA ARG A 13 -18.19 -8.14 7.87
C ARG A 13 -17.22 -8.09 6.69
N ILE A 14 -16.59 -6.93 6.45
CA ILE A 14 -15.55 -6.79 5.42
C ILE A 14 -14.34 -7.68 5.76
N GLY A 15 -13.92 -7.69 7.02
CA GLY A 15 -12.85 -8.56 7.51
C GLY A 15 -13.17 -10.03 7.29
N GLU A 16 -14.37 -10.49 7.65
CA GLU A 16 -14.80 -11.87 7.44
C GLU A 16 -14.81 -12.27 5.95
N ALA A 17 -15.34 -11.40 5.07
CA ALA A 17 -15.35 -11.66 3.64
C ALA A 17 -13.92 -11.85 3.10
N LYS A 18 -12.98 -11.00 3.52
CA LYS A 18 -11.56 -11.09 3.15
C LYS A 18 -10.86 -12.34 3.69
N ALA A 19 -11.18 -12.76 4.91
CA ALA A 19 -10.62 -13.96 5.52
C ALA A 19 -11.05 -15.26 4.79
N ASN A 20 -12.23 -15.24 4.16
CA ASN A 20 -12.81 -16.38 3.47
C ASN A 20 -12.51 -16.44 1.96
N LEU A 21 -11.71 -15.51 1.41
CA LEU A 21 -11.26 -15.61 0.02
C LEU A 21 -10.47 -16.90 -0.24
N SER A 22 -10.61 -17.45 -1.45
CA SER A 22 -9.76 -18.55 -1.92
C SER A 22 -8.34 -18.05 -2.15
N ILE A 23 -7.35 -18.94 -1.99
CA ILE A 23 -5.94 -18.59 -2.19
C ILE A 23 -5.70 -18.05 -3.62
N SER A 24 -6.36 -18.62 -4.62
CA SER A 24 -6.28 -18.14 -6.01
C SER A 24 -6.74 -16.69 -6.17
N ARG A 25 -7.83 -16.30 -5.52
CA ARG A 25 -8.33 -14.92 -5.53
C ARG A 25 -7.41 -13.99 -4.75
N MET A 26 -6.90 -14.43 -3.60
CA MET A 26 -5.92 -13.67 -2.81
C MET A 26 -4.65 -13.38 -3.62
N LEU A 27 -4.15 -14.37 -4.37
CA LEU A 27 -2.98 -14.22 -5.22
C LEU A 27 -3.23 -13.26 -6.38
N LEU A 28 -4.32 -13.44 -7.13
CA LEU A 28 -4.64 -12.59 -8.28
C LEU A 28 -4.84 -11.13 -7.86
N LEU A 29 -5.71 -10.89 -6.88
CA LEU A 29 -6.02 -9.55 -6.38
C LEU A 29 -4.82 -8.94 -5.64
N GLY A 30 -4.00 -9.76 -5.00
CA GLY A 30 -2.79 -9.31 -4.32
C GLY A 30 -1.69 -8.91 -5.27
N ILE A 31 -1.46 -9.65 -6.35
CA ILE A 31 -0.52 -9.27 -7.41
C ILE A 31 -0.93 -7.93 -8.02
N LEU A 32 -2.22 -7.78 -8.33
CA LEU A 32 -2.76 -6.53 -8.87
C LEU A 32 -2.54 -5.34 -7.92
N ALA A 33 -2.78 -5.54 -6.62
CA ALA A 33 -2.50 -4.52 -5.61
C ALA A 33 -1.01 -4.15 -5.55
N GLY A 34 -0.11 -5.13 -5.62
CA GLY A 34 1.33 -4.91 -5.66
C GLY A 34 1.77 -4.06 -6.85
N VAL A 35 1.24 -4.37 -8.04
CA VAL A 35 1.47 -3.60 -9.27
C VAL A 35 0.98 -2.16 -9.13
N PHE A 36 -0.24 -1.93 -8.64
CA PHE A 36 -0.78 -0.57 -8.51
C PHE A 36 -0.03 0.32 -7.50
N ILE A 37 0.39 -0.25 -6.37
CA ILE A 37 1.21 0.48 -5.39
C ILE A 37 2.60 0.77 -5.96
N GLY A 38 3.21 -0.19 -6.66
CA GLY A 38 4.46 0.03 -7.36
C GLY A 38 4.33 1.15 -8.40
N PHE A 39 3.25 1.17 -9.16
CA PHE A 39 3.02 2.16 -10.22
C PHE A 39 2.82 3.56 -9.65
N GLY A 40 2.06 3.68 -8.55
CA GLY A 40 1.96 4.95 -7.82
C GLY A 40 3.30 5.43 -7.26
N SER A 41 4.17 4.51 -6.82
CA SER A 41 5.52 4.85 -6.33
C SER A 41 6.43 5.36 -7.45
N GLU A 42 6.38 4.71 -8.62
CA GLU A 42 7.12 5.12 -9.80
C GLU A 42 6.66 6.49 -10.30
N LEU A 43 5.34 6.68 -10.44
CA LEU A 43 4.76 7.95 -10.86
C LEU A 43 5.14 9.09 -9.91
N ALA A 44 5.13 8.83 -8.60
CA ALA A 44 5.57 9.82 -7.62
C ALA A 44 7.08 10.13 -7.80
N THR A 45 7.92 9.11 -7.98
CA THR A 45 9.37 9.28 -8.16
C THR A 45 9.70 10.07 -9.42
N ILE A 46 9.12 9.70 -10.57
CA ILE A 46 9.37 10.38 -11.85
C ILE A 46 8.85 11.83 -11.84
N THR A 47 7.82 12.12 -11.04
CA THR A 47 7.28 13.47 -10.92
C THR A 47 8.18 14.35 -10.05
N THR A 48 8.83 13.77 -9.04
CA THR A 48 9.49 14.56 -7.99
C THR A 48 11.02 14.50 -7.97
N TYR A 49 11.66 13.75 -8.88
CA TYR A 49 13.10 13.47 -8.80
C TYR A 49 14.01 14.72 -8.80
N ASP A 50 13.61 15.80 -9.49
CA ASP A 50 14.38 17.04 -9.57
C ASP A 50 13.76 18.20 -8.77
N MET A 51 12.51 18.05 -8.33
CA MET A 51 11.76 19.06 -7.57
C MET A 51 12.47 19.59 -6.32
N PRO A 52 13.22 18.80 -5.51
CA PRO A 52 13.92 19.34 -4.35
C PRO A 52 14.84 20.51 -4.66
N LYS A 53 15.46 20.51 -5.84
CA LYS A 53 16.39 21.55 -6.28
C LYS A 53 15.71 22.88 -6.58
N TYR A 54 14.45 22.84 -7.02
CA TYR A 54 13.73 24.01 -7.54
C TYR A 54 12.63 24.51 -6.59
N LEU A 55 11.95 23.60 -5.90
CA LEU A 55 10.76 23.87 -5.08
C LEU A 55 10.96 23.51 -3.60
N GLY A 56 12.11 22.95 -3.25
CA GLY A 56 12.45 22.56 -1.88
C GLY A 56 11.81 21.24 -1.42
N VAL A 57 12.33 20.70 -0.33
CA VAL A 57 11.98 19.36 0.17
C VAL A 57 10.52 19.27 0.63
N GLY A 58 10.01 20.30 1.31
CA GLY A 58 8.65 20.30 1.85
C GLY A 58 7.59 20.12 0.75
N PHE A 59 7.65 20.96 -0.28
CA PHE A 59 6.72 20.88 -1.41
C PHE A 59 6.90 19.59 -2.21
N THR A 60 8.15 19.12 -2.37
CA THR A 60 8.44 17.83 -3.01
C THR A 60 7.72 16.68 -2.30
N LYS A 61 7.80 16.61 -0.95
CA LYS A 61 7.13 15.53 -0.20
C LYS A 61 5.61 15.62 -0.26
N PHE A 62 5.05 16.83 -0.30
CA PHE A 62 3.63 17.04 -0.54
C PHE A 62 3.18 16.53 -1.92
N MET A 63 3.93 16.86 -2.98
CA MET A 63 3.65 16.39 -4.33
C MET A 63 3.82 14.88 -4.46
N PHE A 64 4.86 14.31 -3.86
CA PHE A 64 5.08 12.86 -3.82
C PHE A 64 3.85 12.16 -3.22
N GLY A 65 3.37 12.61 -2.06
CA GLY A 65 2.19 12.03 -1.40
C GLY A 65 0.90 12.18 -2.22
N SER A 66 0.70 13.35 -2.83
CA SER A 66 -0.46 13.63 -3.68
C SER A 66 -0.52 12.69 -4.90
N VAL A 67 0.61 12.53 -5.59
CA VAL A 67 0.70 11.67 -6.79
C VAL A 67 0.64 10.19 -6.42
N PHE A 68 1.31 9.78 -5.34
CA PHE A 68 1.26 8.41 -4.84
C PHE A 68 -0.16 7.93 -4.51
N SER A 69 -1.05 8.85 -4.10
CA SER A 69 -2.45 8.54 -3.80
C SER A 69 -3.22 7.94 -4.98
N VAL A 70 -2.80 8.21 -6.23
CA VAL A 70 -3.38 7.59 -7.42
C VAL A 70 -3.21 6.06 -7.38
N GLY A 71 -2.04 5.57 -6.97
CA GLY A 71 -1.80 4.13 -6.81
C GLY A 71 -2.73 3.50 -5.77
N LEU A 72 -3.00 4.19 -4.66
CA LEU A 72 -3.96 3.74 -3.64
C LEU A 72 -5.40 3.73 -4.19
N MET A 73 -5.78 4.73 -5.00
CA MET A 73 -7.11 4.76 -5.61
C MET A 73 -7.31 3.63 -6.63
N LEU A 74 -6.29 3.26 -7.40
CA LEU A 74 -6.35 2.10 -8.30
C LEU A 74 -6.63 0.80 -7.53
N VAL A 75 -5.98 0.61 -6.37
CA VAL A 75 -6.25 -0.53 -5.48
C VAL A 75 -7.70 -0.55 -5.02
N ILE A 76 -8.22 0.60 -4.60
CA ILE A 76 -9.60 0.72 -4.08
C ILE A 76 -10.62 0.46 -5.19
N ILE A 77 -10.48 1.09 -6.35
CA ILE A 77 -11.43 0.98 -7.47
C ILE A 77 -11.44 -0.44 -8.03
N ALA A 78 -10.28 -1.08 -8.16
CA ALA A 78 -10.18 -2.46 -8.63
C ALA A 78 -10.63 -3.49 -7.59
N GLY A 79 -10.85 -3.08 -6.33
CA GLY A 79 -11.10 -4.01 -5.23
C GLY A 79 -9.94 -4.96 -4.97
N ALA A 80 -8.71 -4.51 -5.21
CA ALA A 80 -7.51 -5.33 -5.07
C ALA A 80 -7.17 -5.60 -3.59
N GLU A 81 -6.53 -6.73 -3.33
CA GLU A 81 -6.25 -7.19 -1.97
C GLU A 81 -4.88 -6.69 -1.52
N LEU A 82 -4.86 -5.62 -0.73
CA LEU A 82 -3.63 -5.09 -0.14
C LEU A 82 -3.47 -5.55 1.31
N PHE A 83 -2.27 -6.00 1.69
CA PHE A 83 -1.98 -6.52 3.03
C PHE A 83 -2.40 -5.56 4.16
N THR A 84 -2.10 -4.27 4.02
CA THR A 84 -2.49 -3.24 5.00
C THR A 84 -4.00 -3.11 5.14
N GLY A 85 -4.77 -3.41 4.08
CA GLY A 85 -6.24 -3.44 4.10
C GLY A 85 -6.81 -4.71 4.73
N ASN A 86 -6.09 -5.83 4.65
CA ASN A 86 -6.50 -7.10 5.27
C ASN A 86 -6.28 -7.14 6.78
N ASN A 87 -5.73 -6.08 7.36
CA ASN A 87 -5.72 -5.88 8.80
C ASN A 87 -7.11 -5.56 9.38
N LEU A 88 -8.14 -5.39 8.56
CA LEU A 88 -9.54 -5.34 9.01
C LEU A 88 -10.02 -6.70 9.56
N ILE A 89 -9.41 -7.80 9.13
CA ILE A 89 -9.69 -9.14 9.68
C ILE A 89 -9.44 -9.16 11.21
N LEU A 90 -8.43 -8.42 11.67
CA LEU A 90 -8.12 -8.29 13.10
C LEU A 90 -9.28 -7.66 13.88
N VAL A 91 -10.05 -6.74 13.28
CA VAL A 91 -11.23 -6.14 13.92
C VAL A 91 -12.28 -7.23 14.19
N GLY A 92 -12.53 -8.12 13.23
CA GLY A 92 -13.42 -9.26 13.43
C GLY A 92 -12.97 -10.21 14.54
N ILE A 93 -11.66 -10.45 14.65
CA ILE A 93 -11.10 -11.26 15.74
C ILE A 93 -11.28 -10.59 17.11
N LEU A 94 -11.03 -9.28 17.20
CA LEU A 94 -11.24 -8.52 18.44
C LEU A 94 -12.73 -8.47 18.83
N SER A 95 -13.63 -8.52 17.85
CA SER A 95 -15.08 -8.67 18.04
C SER A 95 -15.51 -10.12 18.35
N ARG A 96 -14.59 -11.08 18.42
CA ARG A 96 -14.83 -12.53 18.63
C ARG A 96 -15.65 -13.21 17.53
N GLU A 97 -15.69 -12.63 16.34
CA GLU A 97 -16.40 -13.15 15.16
C GLU A 97 -15.40 -13.71 14.10
N GLY A 98 -14.10 -13.43 14.26
CA GLY A 98 -13.06 -13.83 13.32
C GLY A 98 -12.27 -15.09 13.69
N ASP A 99 -11.62 -15.67 12.67
CA ASP A 99 -10.75 -16.85 12.78
C ASP A 99 -9.28 -16.43 12.62
N LEU A 100 -8.48 -16.68 13.66
CA LEU A 100 -7.04 -16.38 13.71
C LEU A 100 -6.24 -17.14 12.65
N GLY A 101 -6.57 -18.41 12.39
CA GLY A 101 -5.91 -19.23 11.36
C GLY A 101 -6.19 -18.69 9.96
N LYS A 102 -7.44 -18.32 9.68
CA LYS A 102 -7.79 -17.66 8.40
C LYS A 102 -7.12 -16.30 8.23
N MET A 103 -6.93 -15.56 9.33
CA MET A 103 -6.19 -14.29 9.30
C MET A 103 -4.73 -14.52 8.88
N PHE A 104 -3.99 -15.40 9.55
CA PHE A 104 -2.59 -15.67 9.19
C PHE A 104 -2.45 -16.22 7.76
N LYS A 105 -3.37 -17.09 7.32
CA LYS A 105 -3.44 -17.55 5.92
C LYS A 105 -3.58 -16.37 4.95
N SER A 106 -4.56 -15.50 5.19
CA SER A 106 -4.82 -14.33 4.33
C SER A 106 -3.64 -13.38 4.29
N TRP A 107 -3.09 -13.05 5.47
CA TRP A 107 -1.93 -12.19 5.62
C TRP A 107 -0.71 -12.71 4.86
N PHE A 108 -0.39 -13.99 5.03
CA PHE A 108 0.75 -14.61 4.35
C PHE A 108 0.58 -14.55 2.82
N TRP A 109 -0.53 -15.06 2.29
CA TRP A 109 -0.71 -15.15 0.84
C TRP A 109 -0.85 -13.78 0.18
N VAL A 110 -1.54 -12.83 0.80
CA VAL A 110 -1.67 -11.47 0.25
C VAL A 110 -0.35 -10.71 0.32
N TYR A 111 0.44 -10.87 1.39
CA TYR A 111 1.77 -10.26 1.47
C TYR A 111 2.70 -10.78 0.37
N VAL A 112 2.75 -12.11 0.18
CA VAL A 112 3.53 -12.73 -0.90
C VAL A 112 3.04 -12.26 -2.26
N ALA A 113 1.74 -12.22 -2.50
CA ALA A 113 1.16 -11.74 -3.74
C ALA A 113 1.50 -10.27 -4.04
N ASN A 114 1.39 -9.38 -3.05
CA ASN A 114 1.75 -7.97 -3.18
C ASN A 114 3.23 -7.80 -3.53
N PHE A 115 4.10 -8.59 -2.89
CA PHE A 115 5.53 -8.58 -3.18
C PHE A 115 5.84 -9.08 -4.59
N LEU A 116 5.22 -10.18 -5.04
CA LEU A 116 5.39 -10.67 -6.40
C LEU A 116 4.87 -9.66 -7.45
N GLY A 117 3.75 -9.01 -7.17
CA GLY A 117 3.20 -7.96 -8.02
C GLY A 117 4.11 -6.74 -8.14
N SER A 118 4.72 -6.31 -7.03
CA SER A 118 5.68 -5.19 -7.08
C SER A 118 6.96 -5.58 -7.83
N LEU A 119 7.49 -6.79 -7.65
CA LEU A 119 8.63 -7.29 -8.42
C LEU A 119 8.35 -7.40 -9.92
N LEU A 120 7.15 -7.87 -10.28
CA LEU A 120 6.71 -7.91 -11.68
C LEU A 120 6.75 -6.51 -12.31
N LEU A 121 6.21 -5.51 -11.60
CA LEU A 121 6.26 -4.13 -12.10
C LEU A 121 7.70 -3.62 -12.18
N VAL A 122 8.53 -3.86 -11.15
CA VAL A 122 9.95 -3.43 -11.17
C VAL A 122 10.66 -3.99 -12.40
N TRP A 123 10.45 -5.26 -12.72
CA TRP A 123 11.03 -5.87 -13.92
C TRP A 123 10.53 -5.18 -15.20
N ILE A 124 9.22 -5.01 -15.36
CA ILE A 124 8.64 -4.30 -16.53
C ILE A 124 9.23 -2.89 -16.66
N MET A 125 9.24 -2.13 -15.56
CA MET A 125 9.78 -0.77 -15.53
C MET A 125 11.27 -0.72 -15.82
N PHE A 126 12.04 -1.70 -15.36
CA PHE A 126 13.46 -1.79 -15.65
C PHE A 126 13.72 -1.94 -17.16
N GLU A 127 12.95 -2.81 -17.83
CA GLU A 127 13.03 -3.03 -19.29
C GLU A 127 12.64 -1.79 -20.09
N THR A 128 11.75 -0.92 -19.58
CA THR A 128 11.41 0.33 -20.27
C THR A 128 12.58 1.33 -20.35
N GLY A 129 13.57 1.20 -19.46
CA GLY A 129 14.67 2.16 -19.35
C GLY A 129 14.29 3.52 -18.76
N LEU A 130 13.04 3.71 -18.28
CA LEU A 130 12.58 4.98 -17.72
C LEU A 130 13.41 5.45 -16.51
N TRP A 131 14.00 4.52 -15.76
CA TRP A 131 14.92 4.81 -14.67
C TRP A 131 16.19 5.59 -15.11
N LYS A 132 16.51 5.59 -16.42
CA LYS A 132 17.65 6.33 -17.00
C LYS A 132 17.33 7.80 -17.28
N THR A 133 16.08 8.23 -17.11
CA THR A 133 15.62 9.60 -17.33
C THR A 133 16.42 10.60 -16.49
N GLY A 134 16.72 11.77 -17.09
CA GLY A 134 17.47 12.82 -16.42
C GLY A 134 18.93 12.43 -16.13
N ASN A 135 19.59 11.73 -17.07
CA ASN A 135 20.93 11.19 -16.88
C ASN A 135 21.03 10.29 -15.63
N PHE A 136 20.15 9.29 -15.56
CA PHE A 136 20.01 8.35 -14.44
C PHE A 136 19.52 8.96 -13.11
N ALA A 137 19.07 10.21 -13.09
CA ALA A 137 18.61 10.87 -11.86
C ALA A 137 17.38 10.19 -11.25
N VAL A 138 16.44 9.68 -12.06
CA VAL A 138 15.27 8.94 -11.55
C VAL A 138 15.69 7.67 -10.81
N GLY A 139 16.58 6.87 -11.41
CA GLY A 139 17.14 5.68 -10.77
C GLY A 139 17.95 6.01 -9.51
N ALA A 140 18.70 7.11 -9.54
CA ALA A 140 19.46 7.59 -8.38
C ALA A 140 18.53 7.99 -7.22
N GLU A 141 17.41 8.67 -7.48
CA GLU A 141 16.41 9.03 -6.47
C GLU A 141 15.74 7.78 -5.86
N ALA A 142 15.40 6.79 -6.71
CA ALA A 142 14.86 5.52 -6.25
C ALA A 142 15.85 4.78 -5.33
N LEU A 143 17.14 4.75 -5.70
CA LEU A 143 18.21 4.16 -4.90
C LEU A 143 18.45 4.92 -3.59
N ALA A 144 18.46 6.26 -3.64
CA ALA A 144 18.61 7.10 -2.45
C ALA A 144 17.45 6.88 -1.47
N THR A 145 16.22 6.78 -1.97
CA THR A 145 15.04 6.45 -1.16
C THR A 145 15.16 5.05 -0.54
N ALA A 146 15.60 4.05 -1.31
CA ALA A 146 15.82 2.70 -0.79
C ALA A 146 16.91 2.69 0.29
N ASN A 147 18.05 3.34 0.04
CA ASN A 147 19.16 3.46 0.99
C ASN A 147 18.72 4.15 2.29
N GLY A 148 17.92 5.22 2.19
CA GLY A 148 17.36 5.88 3.37
C GLY A 148 16.45 4.98 4.20
N LYS A 149 15.69 4.07 3.58
CA LYS A 149 14.77 3.15 4.27
C LYS A 149 15.49 2.00 4.97
N VAL A 150 16.52 1.42 4.34
CA VAL A 150 17.25 0.27 4.91
C VAL A 150 18.19 0.64 6.06
N ASN A 151 18.53 1.93 6.18
CA ASN A 151 19.40 2.46 7.24
C ASN A 151 18.62 3.10 8.41
N LEU A 152 17.29 2.97 8.46
CA LEU A 152 16.51 3.48 9.59
C LEU A 152 16.82 2.69 10.87
N GLY A 153 16.89 3.40 11.99
CA GLY A 153 16.90 2.75 13.30
C GLY A 153 15.61 1.97 13.53
N TRP A 154 15.68 0.87 14.29
CA TRP A 154 14.52 0.00 14.48
C TRP A 154 13.28 0.74 15.01
N TRP A 155 13.46 1.61 16.01
CA TRP A 155 12.36 2.39 16.58
C TRP A 155 11.76 3.41 15.61
N GLU A 156 12.60 4.01 14.77
CA GLU A 156 12.16 4.94 13.75
C GLU A 156 11.31 4.23 12.69
N ALA A 157 11.78 3.08 12.21
CA ALA A 157 11.03 2.25 11.27
C ALA A 157 9.69 1.79 11.86
N PHE A 158 9.70 1.33 13.12
CA PHE A 158 8.49 0.90 13.83
C PHE A 158 7.47 2.05 13.96
N ALA A 159 7.90 3.22 14.45
CA ALA A 159 7.01 4.37 14.65
C ALA A 159 6.39 4.85 13.33
N ARG A 160 7.19 4.95 12.26
CA ARG A 160 6.70 5.30 10.91
C ARG A 160 5.67 4.27 10.42
N GLY A 161 5.93 2.98 10.62
CA GLY A 161 5.00 1.90 10.30
C GLY A 161 3.65 2.04 10.99
N VAL A 162 3.64 2.33 12.31
CA VAL A 162 2.40 2.53 13.08
C VAL A 162 1.59 3.73 12.57
N VAL A 163 2.24 4.84 12.22
CA VAL A 163 1.55 6.04 11.72
C VAL A 163 0.94 5.79 10.34
N SER A 164 1.71 5.21 9.41
CA SER A 164 1.20 4.86 8.08
C SER A 164 0.03 3.87 8.15
N PHE A 165 0.08 2.94 9.11
CA PHE A 165 -0.97 1.96 9.34
C PHE A 165 -2.31 2.59 9.77
N LYS A 166 -2.28 3.57 10.67
CA LYS A 166 -3.48 4.28 11.11
C LYS A 166 -4.16 5.05 9.98
N PHE A 167 -3.37 5.70 9.12
CA PHE A 167 -3.89 6.50 8.01
C PHE A 167 -4.60 5.62 6.97
N PHE A 168 -4.03 4.46 6.63
CA PHE A 168 -4.62 3.56 5.64
C PHE A 168 -5.97 2.96 6.11
N LYS A 169 -6.10 2.64 7.40
CA LYS A 169 -7.39 2.20 7.97
C LYS A 169 -8.47 3.27 7.85
N PHE A 170 -8.11 4.54 8.05
CA PHE A 170 -9.05 5.65 7.93
C PHE A 170 -9.58 5.82 6.50
N THR A 171 -8.73 5.72 5.48
CA THR A 171 -9.14 5.80 4.07
C THR A 171 -10.14 4.71 3.68
N ILE A 172 -9.91 3.46 4.12
CA ILE A 172 -10.85 2.36 3.83
C ILE A 172 -12.19 2.57 4.55
N ILE A 173 -12.16 3.04 5.80
CA ILE A 173 -13.37 3.35 6.56
C ILE A 173 -14.20 4.41 5.82
N LEU A 174 -13.57 5.49 5.34
CA LEU A 174 -14.27 6.56 4.62
C LEU A 174 -14.94 6.07 3.33
N ASN A 175 -14.26 5.25 2.51
CA ASN A 175 -14.85 4.73 1.27
C ASN A 175 -16.07 3.84 1.50
N HIS A 176 -16.11 3.12 2.63
CA HIS A 176 -17.28 2.32 3.00
C HIS A 176 -18.29 3.06 3.89
N SER A 177 -18.05 4.32 4.23
CA SER A 177 -18.98 5.15 5.01
C SER A 177 -19.80 6.11 4.15
N LEU A 178 -19.39 6.29 2.89
CA LEU A 178 -20.13 6.95 1.82
C LEU A 178 -20.99 5.92 1.07
#